data_AF-A0A935ZI27-F1
#
_entry.id   AF-A0A935ZI27-F1
#
_cell.length_a   1.000
_cell.length_b   1.000
_cell.length_c   1.000
_cell.angle_alpha   90.00
_cell.angle_beta   90.00
_cell.angle_gamma   90.00
#
_symmetry.space_group_name_H-M   'P 1'
#
loop_
_entity.id
_entity.type
_entity.pdbx_description
1 polymer ?
#
loop_
_entity_poly.entity_id
_entity_poly.type
_entity_poly.pdbx_seq_one_letter_code
_entity_poly.pdbx_strand_id
1 'polypeptide(L)'
;MTAVVRSVVRSFKAKYWKEAAAFVRLGGHAVYWESPARARLVVPAPERNDDWTDLGIWSIFDLGLERWTVRKDGKFPGLATVRVPDDALHIVKRRAERDSVHPKATLKVSYDCLACGACCRDNEVVLDEDDMKRFRDAGRAELLKKPWSKRKDGKVILTLKDNGRCHHLRRDNKCKIYDVRPAACSVFPVASECCIAAREYELEVFDGLAPEEWPWPE
;
A
#
# COMPACT_ATOMS: atom_id res chain seq x y z
N MET A 1 -1.71 -16.40 -9.53
CA MET A 1 -1.15 -15.14 -10.08
C MET A 1 -2.27 -14.18 -10.45
N THR A 2 -2.17 -12.93 -9.98
CA THR A 2 -3.10 -11.84 -10.28
C THR A 2 -2.36 -10.78 -11.08
N ALA A 3 -2.83 -10.51 -12.30
CA ALA A 3 -2.27 -9.47 -13.17
C ALA A 3 -2.95 -8.13 -12.91
N VAL A 4 -2.16 -7.08 -12.72
CA VAL A 4 -2.66 -5.72 -12.48
C VAL A 4 -1.83 -4.71 -13.27
N VAL A 5 -2.41 -3.55 -13.55
CA VAL A 5 -1.66 -2.39 -14.05
C VAL A 5 -1.45 -1.45 -12.88
N ARG A 6 -0.21 -1.31 -12.42
CA ARG A 6 0.14 -0.41 -11.33
C ARG A 6 0.61 0.94 -11.85
N SER A 7 0.44 1.96 -11.03
CA SER A 7 1.00 3.29 -11.24
C SER A 7 2.51 3.26 -11.03
N VAL A 8 3.24 3.97 -11.89
CA VAL A 8 4.66 4.30 -11.69
C VAL A 8 4.73 5.63 -10.96
N VAL A 9 5.58 5.73 -9.93
CA VAL A 9 5.77 6.95 -9.15
C VAL A 9 6.92 7.77 -9.73
N ARG A 10 6.71 9.07 -9.93
CA ARG A 10 7.75 9.97 -10.47
C ARG A 10 7.84 11.28 -9.69
N SER A 11 9.06 11.76 -9.51
CA SER A 11 9.35 12.99 -8.76
C SER A 11 9.41 14.21 -9.69
N PHE A 12 8.74 15.30 -9.29
CA PHE A 12 8.67 16.55 -10.06
C PHE A 12 8.94 17.76 -9.18
N LYS A 13 9.83 18.66 -9.63
CA LYS A 13 10.05 19.97 -8.99
C LYS A 13 8.86 20.89 -9.26
N ALA A 14 8.64 21.88 -8.38
CA ALA A 14 7.53 22.85 -8.44
C ALA A 14 7.24 23.45 -9.81
N LYS A 15 8.29 23.75 -10.60
CA LYS A 15 8.17 24.33 -11.94
C LYS A 15 7.55 23.38 -12.98
N TYR A 16 7.67 22.07 -12.79
CA TYR A 16 7.21 21.03 -13.73
C TYR A 16 5.83 20.47 -13.36
N TRP A 17 4.96 21.31 -12.81
CA TRP A 17 3.64 20.85 -12.35
C TRP A 17 2.73 20.42 -13.52
N LYS A 18 2.93 20.97 -14.73
CA LYS A 18 2.13 20.60 -15.92
C LYS A 18 2.49 19.20 -16.40
N GLU A 19 3.79 18.88 -16.41
CA GLU A 19 4.35 17.58 -16.74
C GLU A 19 3.93 16.55 -15.70
N ALA A 20 3.98 16.90 -14.42
CA ALA A 20 3.44 16.07 -13.35
C ALA A 20 1.95 15.76 -13.56
N ALA A 21 1.14 16.77 -13.88
CA ALA A 21 -0.28 16.58 -14.15
C ALA A 21 -0.53 15.70 -15.39
N ALA A 22 0.25 15.89 -16.46
CA ALA A 22 0.17 15.07 -17.67
C ALA A 22 0.54 13.60 -17.38
N PHE A 23 1.61 13.38 -16.61
CA PHE A 23 2.04 12.05 -16.20
C PHE A 23 0.97 11.32 -15.36
N VAL A 24 0.34 12.02 -14.41
CA VAL A 24 -0.74 11.45 -13.59
C VAL A 24 -1.97 11.11 -14.42
N ARG A 25 -2.30 11.93 -15.43
CA ARG A 25 -3.41 11.61 -16.37
C ARG A 25 -3.15 10.37 -17.22
N LEU A 26 -1.89 9.95 -17.36
CA LEU A 26 -1.53 8.68 -17.99
C LEU A 26 -1.60 7.47 -17.03
N GLY A 27 -2.07 7.69 -15.79
CA GLY A 27 -2.21 6.66 -14.75
C GLY A 27 -1.04 6.57 -13.79
N GLY A 28 -0.04 7.45 -13.88
CA GLY A 28 1.08 7.48 -12.94
C GLY A 28 0.76 8.21 -11.64
N HIS A 29 1.66 8.15 -10.68
CA HIS A 29 1.63 8.98 -9.46
C HIS A 29 2.76 10.00 -9.51
N ALA A 30 2.50 11.24 -9.09
CA ALA A 30 3.51 12.28 -9.01
C ALA A 30 3.80 12.69 -7.57
N VAL A 31 5.08 12.66 -7.20
CA VAL A 31 5.59 13.34 -6.01
C VAL A 31 5.99 14.74 -6.42
N TYR A 32 5.12 15.70 -6.13
CA TYR A 32 5.26 17.10 -6.50
C TYR A 32 5.88 17.89 -5.35
N TRP A 33 7.12 18.35 -5.53
CA TRP A 33 7.89 19.08 -4.50
C TRP A 33 7.63 20.58 -4.58
N GLU A 34 6.94 21.12 -3.58
CA GLU A 34 6.74 22.57 -3.38
C GLU A 34 8.00 23.25 -2.82
N SER A 35 8.77 22.51 -2.03
CA SER A 35 10.13 22.84 -1.57
C SER A 35 10.91 21.54 -1.33
N PRO A 36 12.22 21.56 -1.03
CA PRO A 36 12.97 20.35 -0.72
C PRO A 36 12.44 19.54 0.48
N ALA A 37 11.69 20.17 1.38
CA ALA A 37 11.12 19.55 2.59
C ALA A 37 9.59 19.47 2.56
N ARG A 38 8.94 19.80 1.43
CA ARG A 38 7.48 19.79 1.34
C ARG A 38 7.02 19.24 0.01
N ALA A 39 6.31 18.11 0.06
CA ALA A 39 5.78 17.42 -1.11
C ALA A 39 4.27 17.23 -1.04
N ARG A 40 3.66 17.09 -2.22
CA ARG A 40 2.33 16.54 -2.39
C ARG A 40 2.41 15.27 -3.21
N LEU A 41 1.64 14.26 -2.82
CA LEU A 41 1.33 13.14 -3.69
C LEU A 41 0.13 13.55 -4.54
N VAL A 42 0.25 13.36 -5.86
CA VAL A 42 -0.80 13.61 -6.84
C VAL A 42 -1.09 12.31 -7.56
N VAL A 43 -2.35 11.88 -7.54
CA VAL A 43 -2.83 10.61 -8.13
C VAL A 43 -4.05 10.87 -9.01
N PRO A 44 -4.43 9.94 -9.91
CA PRO A 44 -5.72 10.01 -10.59
C PRO A 44 -6.83 10.17 -9.57
N ALA A 45 -7.86 10.97 -9.86
CA ALA A 45 -8.98 11.08 -8.95
C ALA A 45 -9.71 9.73 -8.88
N PRO A 46 -9.88 9.13 -7.68
CA PRO A 46 -10.63 7.89 -7.56
C PRO A 46 -12.06 8.09 -8.04
N GLU A 47 -12.59 7.14 -8.81
CA GLU A 47 -13.98 7.21 -9.28
C GLU A 47 -14.97 7.07 -8.12
N ARG A 48 -14.59 6.27 -7.12
CA ARG A 48 -15.38 5.98 -5.92
C ARG A 48 -14.47 5.96 -4.70
N ASN A 49 -14.96 6.49 -3.58
CA ASN A 49 -14.19 6.52 -2.32
C ASN A 49 -14.08 5.15 -1.65
N ASP A 50 -14.93 4.18 -2.04
CA ASP A 50 -15.03 2.83 -1.47
C ASP A 50 -14.48 1.75 -2.41
N ASP A 51 -13.75 2.12 -3.47
CA ASP A 51 -13.07 1.15 -4.33
C ASP A 51 -11.74 0.71 -3.70
N TRP A 52 -11.80 -0.40 -2.96
CA TRP A 52 -10.64 -1.03 -2.33
C TRP A 52 -9.63 -1.61 -3.31
N THR A 53 -9.90 -1.60 -4.62
CA THR A 53 -8.95 -2.03 -5.66
C THR A 53 -8.15 -0.87 -6.26
N ASP A 54 -8.52 0.38 -5.97
CA ASP A 54 -7.86 1.58 -6.49
C ASP A 54 -6.47 1.78 -5.84
N LEU A 55 -5.42 1.59 -6.63
CA LEU A 55 -4.04 1.72 -6.17
C LEU A 55 -3.64 3.16 -5.79
N GLY A 56 -4.36 4.17 -6.30
CA GLY A 56 -4.20 5.57 -5.91
C GLY A 56 -4.70 5.82 -4.49
N ILE A 57 -5.89 5.28 -4.14
CA ILE A 57 -6.40 5.31 -2.75
C ILE A 57 -5.40 4.65 -1.81
N TRP A 58 -4.91 3.46 -2.16
CA TRP A 58 -3.94 2.76 -1.33
C TRP A 58 -2.58 3.45 -1.23
N SER A 59 -2.17 4.20 -2.27
CA SER A 59 -0.96 5.03 -2.20
C SER A 59 -1.08 6.16 -1.18
N ILE A 60 -2.30 6.64 -0.91
CA ILE A 60 -2.64 7.63 0.13
C ILE A 60 -2.72 6.96 1.50
N PHE A 61 -3.39 5.80 1.60
CA PHE A 61 -3.51 5.05 2.87
C PHE A 61 -2.14 4.60 3.40
N ASP A 62 -1.23 4.21 2.51
CA ASP A 62 0.16 3.87 2.85
C ASP A 62 0.96 5.05 3.43
N LEU A 63 0.44 6.28 3.34
CA LEU A 63 1.00 7.47 4.00
C LEU A 63 0.29 7.81 5.32
N GLY A 64 -0.56 6.91 5.84
CA GLY A 64 -1.33 7.13 7.07
C GLY A 64 -2.46 8.15 6.91
N LEU A 65 -2.90 8.41 5.68
CA LEU A 65 -3.93 9.39 5.36
C LEU A 65 -5.22 8.69 4.94
N GLU A 66 -6.38 9.23 5.32
CA GLU A 66 -7.69 8.66 4.94
C GLU A 66 -8.48 9.58 4.01
N ARG A 67 -7.94 10.76 3.68
CA ARG A 67 -8.65 11.81 2.95
C ARG A 67 -7.76 12.47 1.91
N TRP A 68 -8.38 12.89 0.82
CA TRP A 68 -7.74 13.63 -0.26
C TRP A 68 -8.61 14.78 -0.75
N THR A 69 -8.01 15.65 -1.57
CA THR A 69 -8.72 16.73 -2.24
C THR A 69 -8.59 16.57 -3.74
N VAL A 70 -9.72 16.40 -4.43
CA VAL A 70 -9.80 16.55 -5.89
C VAL A 70 -9.80 18.04 -6.21
N ARG A 71 -8.78 18.50 -6.92
CA ARG A 71 -8.60 19.93 -7.22
C ARG A 71 -9.60 20.36 -8.28
N LYS A 72 -10.32 21.47 -8.04
CA LYS A 72 -11.24 22.05 -9.04
C LYS A 72 -10.50 22.95 -10.03
N ASP A 73 -9.51 23.70 -9.55
CA ASP A 73 -8.77 24.71 -10.30
C ASP A 73 -7.29 24.76 -9.88
N GLY A 74 -6.55 25.70 -10.50
CA GLY A 74 -5.13 25.93 -10.23
C GLY A 74 -4.25 24.79 -10.74
N LYS A 75 -3.35 24.30 -9.88
CA LYS A 75 -2.51 23.13 -10.21
C LYS A 75 -3.31 21.85 -10.01
N PHE A 76 -3.11 20.91 -10.94
CA PHE A 76 -3.70 19.56 -10.91
C PHE A 76 -5.24 19.49 -10.98
N PRO A 77 -5.94 20.33 -11.78
CA PRO A 77 -7.39 20.28 -11.85
C PRO A 77 -7.87 18.90 -12.32
N GLY A 78 -8.86 18.35 -11.62
CA GLY A 78 -9.42 17.01 -11.82
C GLY A 78 -8.61 15.87 -11.21
N LEU A 79 -7.50 16.15 -10.51
CA LEU A 79 -6.66 15.12 -9.89
C LEU A 79 -6.76 15.18 -8.37
N ALA A 80 -6.58 14.02 -7.72
CA ALA A 80 -6.53 13.92 -6.27
C ALA A 80 -5.14 14.31 -5.76
N THR A 81 -5.12 15.09 -4.68
CA THR A 81 -3.88 15.56 -4.05
C THR A 81 -3.96 15.39 -2.54
N VAL A 82 -2.82 15.05 -1.95
CA VAL A 82 -2.60 15.05 -0.50
C VAL A 82 -1.25 15.71 -0.19
N ARG A 83 -1.15 16.35 0.99
CA ARG A 83 0.17 16.72 1.53
C ARG A 83 0.81 15.44 2.04
N VAL A 84 2.06 15.18 1.65
CA VAL A 84 2.83 14.07 2.22
C VAL A 84 3.23 14.48 3.64
N PRO A 85 2.94 13.65 4.67
CA PRO A 85 3.43 13.87 6.03
C PRO A 85 4.96 13.98 6.06
N ASP A 86 5.49 14.80 6.96
CA ASP A 86 6.92 15.11 7.00
C ASP A 86 7.76 13.85 7.33
N ASP A 87 7.25 12.98 8.21
CA ASP A 87 7.80 11.67 8.55
C ASP A 87 7.66 10.64 7.42
N ALA A 88 6.75 10.83 6.47
CA ALA A 88 6.54 9.94 5.32
C ALA A 88 7.29 10.40 4.04
N LEU A 89 8.08 11.48 4.09
CA LEU A 89 8.82 11.98 2.91
C LEU A 89 9.83 10.96 2.37
N HIS A 90 10.43 10.16 3.23
CA HIS A 90 11.39 9.12 2.82
C HIS A 90 10.69 8.03 1.99
N ILE A 91 9.46 7.66 2.33
CA ILE A 91 8.64 6.68 1.61
C ILE A 91 8.45 7.13 0.16
N VAL A 92 7.95 8.34 -0.06
CA VAL A 92 7.67 8.81 -1.44
C VAL A 92 8.93 9.05 -2.26
N LYS A 93 10.06 9.37 -1.62
CA LYS A 93 11.38 9.42 -2.28
C LYS A 93 11.77 8.04 -2.77
N ARG A 94 11.69 7.02 -1.91
CA ARG A 94 11.98 5.63 -2.27
C ARG A 94 11.09 5.13 -3.40
N ARG A 95 9.78 5.39 -3.35
CA ARG A 95 8.85 5.03 -4.44
C ARG A 95 9.30 5.62 -5.79
N ALA A 96 9.65 6.90 -5.82
CA ALA A 96 10.08 7.58 -7.05
C ALA A 96 11.45 7.13 -7.55
N GLU A 97 12.38 6.78 -6.66
CA GLU A 97 13.68 6.22 -7.00
C GLU A 97 13.55 4.81 -7.59
N ARG A 98 12.85 3.91 -6.89
CA ARG A 98 12.52 2.56 -7.38
C ARG A 98 11.97 2.61 -8.80
N ASP A 99 11.04 3.52 -9.04
CA ASP A 99 10.30 3.61 -10.29
C ASP A 99 11.01 4.42 -11.38
N SER A 100 12.19 4.98 -11.10
CA SER A 100 12.95 5.84 -12.03
C SER A 100 13.37 5.14 -13.32
N VAL A 101 13.52 3.81 -13.28
CA VAL A 101 13.90 2.96 -14.42
C VAL A 101 12.72 2.63 -15.35
N HIS A 102 11.48 2.86 -14.90
CA HIS A 102 10.28 2.54 -15.68
C HIS A 102 9.92 3.74 -16.57
N PRO A 103 9.94 3.62 -17.91
CA PRO A 103 9.77 4.76 -18.80
C PRO A 103 8.32 5.25 -18.91
N LYS A 104 7.33 4.38 -18.66
CA LYS A 104 5.90 4.66 -18.80
C LYS A 104 5.30 5.08 -17.46
N ALA A 105 4.12 5.69 -17.52
CA ALA A 105 3.36 6.09 -16.33
C ALA A 105 2.73 4.91 -15.58
N THR A 106 2.59 3.76 -16.25
CA THR A 106 2.03 2.55 -15.67
C THR A 106 2.85 1.32 -16.08
N LEU A 107 2.78 0.29 -15.26
CA LEU A 107 3.47 -0.99 -15.46
C LEU A 107 2.49 -2.14 -15.24
N LYS A 108 2.47 -3.10 -16.19
CA LYS A 108 1.72 -4.34 -16.00
C LYS A 108 2.58 -5.33 -15.21
N VAL A 109 2.09 -5.77 -14.06
CA VAL A 109 2.77 -6.72 -13.18
C VAL A 109 1.84 -7.90 -12.86
N SER A 110 2.41 -9.00 -12.39
CA SER A 110 1.65 -10.18 -11.98
C SER A 110 2.28 -10.80 -10.75
N TYR A 111 1.55 -10.84 -9.64
CA TYR A 111 2.03 -11.40 -8.38
C TYR A 111 1.20 -12.59 -7.93
N ASP A 112 1.84 -13.54 -7.25
CA ASP A 112 1.17 -14.67 -6.63
C ASP A 112 1.23 -14.57 -5.11
N CYS A 113 0.14 -14.11 -4.49
CA CYS A 113 0.03 -14.00 -3.04
C CYS A 113 0.13 -15.36 -2.33
N LEU A 114 -0.26 -16.45 -2.99
CA LEU A 114 -0.17 -17.80 -2.43
C LEU A 114 1.25 -18.37 -2.51
N ALA A 115 2.14 -17.73 -3.29
CA ALA A 115 3.55 -18.08 -3.37
C ALA A 115 4.45 -17.14 -2.56
N CYS A 116 4.17 -15.83 -2.50
CA CYS A 116 5.09 -14.86 -1.88
C CYS A 116 4.85 -14.70 -0.36
N GLY A 117 3.61 -14.50 0.07
CA GLY A 117 3.25 -14.19 1.46
C GLY A 117 3.93 -12.94 2.07
N ALA A 118 4.51 -12.02 1.27
CA ALA A 118 5.30 -10.88 1.76
C ALA A 118 4.53 -10.05 2.79
N CYS A 119 3.35 -9.55 2.42
CA CYS A 119 2.47 -8.77 3.30
C CYS A 119 1.96 -9.56 4.52
N CYS A 120 2.08 -10.89 4.53
CA CYS A 120 1.75 -11.70 5.71
C CYS A 120 2.89 -11.71 6.75
N ARG A 121 4.02 -11.07 6.48
CA ARG A 121 5.17 -10.93 7.39
C ARG A 121 5.37 -9.51 7.90
N ASP A 122 4.64 -8.57 7.30
CA ASP A 122 4.61 -7.16 7.69
C ASP A 122 3.17 -6.65 7.52
N ASN A 123 2.34 -6.75 8.59
CA ASN A 123 0.98 -6.23 8.58
C ASN A 123 0.48 -5.85 9.98
N GLU A 124 -0.35 -4.81 10.04
CA GLU A 124 -1.23 -4.54 11.19
C GLU A 124 -2.68 -4.65 10.72
N VAL A 125 -3.33 -5.78 11.01
CA VAL A 125 -4.71 -6.03 10.58
C VAL A 125 -5.67 -5.73 11.72
N VAL A 126 -6.48 -4.69 11.56
CA VAL A 126 -7.63 -4.40 12.42
C VAL A 126 -8.80 -5.29 11.99
N LEU A 127 -9.45 -5.93 12.97
CA LEU A 127 -10.68 -6.69 12.78
C LEU A 127 -11.87 -5.79 13.08
N ASP A 128 -12.79 -5.70 12.12
CA ASP A 128 -14.09 -5.05 12.33
C ASP A 128 -15.13 -6.04 12.91
N GLU A 129 -16.35 -5.56 13.15
CA GLU A 129 -17.44 -6.40 13.67
C GLU A 129 -17.85 -7.51 12.69
N ASP A 130 -17.75 -7.27 11.39
CA ASP A 130 -18.08 -8.26 10.36
C ASP A 130 -17.03 -9.38 10.30
N ASP A 131 -15.75 -9.07 10.50
CA ASP A 131 -14.66 -10.03 10.66
C ASP A 131 -14.87 -10.88 11.90
N MET A 132 -15.25 -10.24 13.02
CA MET A 132 -15.52 -10.95 14.27
C MET A 132 -16.74 -11.87 14.14
N LYS A 133 -17.80 -11.41 13.47
CA LYS A 133 -18.97 -12.22 13.15
C LYS A 133 -18.59 -13.38 12.22
N ARG A 134 -17.81 -13.13 11.16
CA ARG A 134 -17.33 -14.17 10.22
C ARG A 134 -16.59 -15.29 10.93
N PHE A 135 -15.71 -14.95 11.88
CA PHE A 135 -15.02 -15.96 12.68
C PHE A 135 -15.98 -16.77 13.56
N ARG A 136 -16.97 -16.14 14.21
CA ARG A 136 -17.96 -16.85 15.04
C ARG A 136 -18.83 -17.79 14.20
N ASP A 137 -19.36 -17.31 13.08
CA ASP A 137 -20.24 -18.08 12.20
C ASP A 137 -19.52 -19.29 11.59
N ALA A 138 -18.22 -19.18 11.35
CA ALA A 138 -17.38 -20.28 10.88
C ALA A 138 -16.97 -21.27 11.99
N GLY A 139 -17.45 -21.11 13.22
CA GLY A 139 -17.02 -21.92 14.36
C GLY A 139 -15.57 -21.69 14.79
N ARG A 140 -14.99 -20.54 14.41
CA ARG A 140 -13.59 -20.15 14.64
C ARG A 140 -13.43 -19.00 15.64
N ALA A 141 -14.31 -18.95 16.64
CA ALA A 141 -14.32 -17.89 17.66
C ALA A 141 -13.02 -17.84 18.50
N GLU A 142 -12.21 -18.89 18.50
CA GLU A 142 -10.90 -18.89 19.14
C GLU A 142 -9.93 -17.90 18.49
N LEU A 143 -10.12 -17.55 17.21
CA LEU A 143 -9.31 -16.54 16.50
C LEU A 143 -9.43 -15.14 17.11
N LEU A 144 -10.47 -14.88 17.91
CA LEU A 144 -10.69 -13.61 18.60
C LEU A 144 -9.94 -13.50 19.94
N LYS A 145 -9.19 -14.55 20.31
CA LYS A 145 -8.45 -14.62 21.57
C LYS A 145 -6.94 -14.70 21.31
N LYS A 146 -6.15 -14.46 22.34
CA LYS A 146 -4.70 -14.73 22.30
C LYS A 146 -4.46 -16.22 21.98
N PRO A 147 -3.43 -16.57 21.21
CA PRO A 147 -2.40 -15.67 20.67
C PRO A 147 -2.73 -15.12 19.27
N TRP A 148 -3.97 -15.23 18.77
CA TRP A 148 -4.32 -14.86 17.40
C TRP A 148 -4.71 -13.39 17.25
N SER A 149 -5.43 -12.87 18.25
CA SER A 149 -5.87 -11.49 18.30
C SER A 149 -5.74 -10.89 19.69
N LYS A 150 -5.66 -9.56 19.76
CA LYS A 150 -5.71 -8.80 21.01
C LYS A 150 -6.48 -7.49 20.82
N ARG A 151 -6.95 -6.91 21.93
CA ARG A 151 -7.47 -5.53 21.94
C ARG A 151 -6.29 -4.56 22.09
N LYS A 152 -6.22 -3.54 21.24
CA LYS A 152 -5.24 -2.45 21.25
C LYS A 152 -5.99 -1.17 20.89
N ASP A 153 -5.91 -0.15 21.75
CA ASP A 153 -6.52 1.18 21.52
C ASP A 153 -8.01 1.11 21.13
N GLY A 154 -8.78 0.29 21.84
CA GLY A 154 -10.22 0.09 21.60
C GLY A 154 -10.57 -0.80 20.41
N LYS A 155 -9.61 -1.13 19.55
CA LYS A 155 -9.78 -1.99 18.37
C LYS A 155 -9.33 -3.42 18.65
N VAL A 156 -9.87 -4.40 17.93
CA VAL A 156 -9.33 -5.77 17.93
C VAL A 156 -8.38 -5.89 16.75
N ILE A 157 -7.17 -6.39 16.98
CA ILE A 157 -6.15 -6.56 15.94
C ILE A 157 -5.68 -8.01 15.90
N LEU A 158 -5.32 -8.50 14.71
CA LEU A 158 -4.51 -9.71 14.60
C LEU A 158 -3.12 -9.44 15.18
N THR A 159 -2.57 -10.46 15.83
CA THR A 159 -1.18 -10.42 16.30
C THR A 159 -0.25 -11.09 15.30
N LEU A 160 1.01 -10.70 15.35
CA LEU A 160 2.12 -11.35 14.66
C LEU A 160 2.91 -12.17 15.68
N LYS A 161 3.65 -13.16 15.18
CA LYS A 161 4.69 -13.86 15.95
C LYS A 161 5.84 -12.88 16.24
N ASP A 162 6.72 -13.25 17.16
CA ASP A 162 7.89 -12.43 17.53
C ASP A 162 8.82 -12.13 16.35
N ASN A 163 8.79 -12.96 15.30
CA ASN A 163 9.54 -12.76 14.07
C ASN A 163 8.75 -12.01 12.96
N GLY A 164 7.73 -11.24 13.32
CA GLY A 164 6.87 -10.49 12.38
C GLY A 164 5.89 -11.35 11.57
N ARG A 165 6.05 -12.67 11.51
CA ARG A 165 5.18 -13.51 10.68
C ARG A 165 3.77 -13.60 11.24
N CYS A 166 2.77 -13.45 10.36
CA CYS A 166 1.37 -13.74 10.69
C CYS A 166 1.25 -15.15 11.28
N HIS A 167 0.50 -15.24 12.36
CA HIS A 167 0.21 -16.50 13.04
C HIS A 167 -0.41 -17.57 12.12
N HIS A 168 -1.11 -17.16 11.08
CA HIS A 168 -1.80 -18.03 10.13
C HIS A 168 -1.01 -18.33 8.86
N LEU A 169 0.17 -17.73 8.67
CA LEU A 169 1.03 -17.99 7.52
C LEU A 169 1.73 -19.35 7.69
N ARG A 170 1.41 -20.30 6.80
CA ARG A 170 2.04 -21.63 6.77
C ARG A 170 3.44 -21.57 6.13
N ARG A 171 4.17 -22.69 6.21
CA ARG A 171 5.51 -22.83 5.59
C ARG A 171 5.47 -22.70 4.06
N ASP A 172 4.36 -23.10 3.44
CA ASP A 172 4.12 -23.01 1.99
C ASP A 172 3.55 -21.64 1.55
N ASN A 173 3.66 -20.60 2.40
CA ASN A 173 3.12 -19.26 2.20
C ASN A 173 1.59 -19.14 2.04
N LYS A 174 0.85 -20.22 2.23
CA LYS A 174 -0.62 -20.19 2.21
C LYS A 174 -1.19 -19.87 3.60
N CYS A 175 -2.37 -19.25 3.63
CA CYS A 175 -3.05 -18.90 4.87
C CYS A 175 -3.81 -20.10 5.44
N LYS A 176 -3.66 -20.37 6.74
CA LYS A 176 -4.39 -21.44 7.45
C LYS A 176 -5.89 -21.12 7.60
N ILE A 177 -6.28 -19.84 7.49
CA ILE A 177 -7.67 -19.38 7.63
C ILE A 177 -8.21 -18.76 6.33
N TYR A 178 -7.72 -19.23 5.17
CA TYR A 178 -7.92 -18.58 3.87
C TYR A 178 -9.39 -18.22 3.57
N ASP A 179 -10.31 -19.15 3.86
CA ASP A 179 -11.74 -19.02 3.54
C ASP A 179 -12.48 -18.06 4.46
N VAL A 180 -11.92 -17.76 5.63
CA VAL A 180 -12.52 -16.87 6.63
C VAL A 180 -11.67 -15.62 6.89
N ARG A 181 -10.70 -15.33 6.02
CA ARG A 181 -9.76 -14.20 6.20
C ARG A 181 -10.50 -12.90 6.50
N PRO A 182 -9.92 -12.01 7.32
CA PRO A 182 -10.44 -10.66 7.52
C PRO A 182 -10.63 -9.91 6.20
N ALA A 183 -11.51 -8.90 6.21
CA ALA A 183 -11.80 -8.08 5.04
C ALA A 183 -10.52 -7.42 4.52
N ALA A 184 -9.75 -6.79 5.42
CA ALA A 184 -8.47 -6.17 5.08
C ALA A 184 -7.50 -7.12 4.37
N CYS A 185 -7.42 -8.41 4.77
CA CYS A 185 -6.57 -9.40 4.10
C CYS A 185 -7.14 -9.89 2.76
N SER A 186 -8.45 -9.79 2.57
CA SER A 186 -9.14 -10.31 1.39
C SER A 186 -9.22 -9.28 0.26
N VAL A 187 -9.33 -8.00 0.61
CA VAL A 187 -9.40 -6.88 -0.33
C VAL A 187 -8.06 -6.18 -0.54
N PHE A 188 -7.01 -6.60 0.17
CA PHE A 188 -5.68 -6.02 0.03
C PHE A 188 -5.22 -6.05 -1.45
N PRO A 189 -4.99 -4.90 -2.08
CA PRO A 189 -4.73 -4.83 -3.51
C PRO A 189 -3.33 -5.33 -3.84
N VAL A 190 -3.27 -6.19 -4.85
CA VAL A 190 -2.00 -6.65 -5.41
C VAL A 190 -1.30 -5.46 -6.08
N ALA A 191 0.00 -5.31 -5.81
CA ALA A 191 0.85 -4.24 -6.34
C ALA A 191 0.53 -2.80 -5.88
N SER A 192 -0.15 -2.64 -4.74
CA SER A 192 -0.10 -1.39 -3.99
C SER A 192 1.31 -1.08 -3.50
N GLU A 193 1.55 0.16 -3.06
CA GLU A 193 2.84 0.58 -2.50
C GLU A 193 3.23 -0.24 -1.28
N CYS A 194 2.30 -0.55 -0.37
CA CYS A 194 2.54 -1.46 0.76
C CYS A 194 2.83 -2.90 0.29
N CYS A 195 2.21 -3.37 -0.80
CA CYS A 195 2.52 -4.69 -1.37
C CYS A 195 3.95 -4.74 -1.91
N ILE A 196 4.36 -3.71 -2.66
CA ILE A 196 5.70 -3.61 -3.24
C ILE A 196 6.74 -3.46 -2.12
N ALA A 197 6.51 -2.56 -1.18
CA ALA A 197 7.37 -2.38 -0.01
C ALA A 197 7.57 -3.69 0.74
N ALA A 198 6.50 -4.39 1.12
CA ALA A 198 6.63 -5.67 1.82
C ALA A 198 7.45 -6.71 1.02
N ARG A 199 7.38 -6.70 -0.32
CA ARG A 199 8.19 -7.60 -1.15
C ARG A 199 9.67 -7.21 -1.17
N GLU A 200 9.99 -5.92 -1.11
CA GLU A 200 11.36 -5.44 -0.95
C GLU A 200 11.90 -5.85 0.43
N TYR A 201 11.18 -5.50 1.51
CA TYR A 201 11.59 -5.77 2.90
C TYR A 201 11.70 -7.25 3.24
N GLU A 202 10.71 -8.05 2.87
CA GLU A 202 10.61 -9.41 3.37
C GLU A 202 11.26 -10.45 2.45
N LEU A 203 11.41 -10.12 1.17
CA LEU A 203 11.84 -11.07 0.14
C LEU A 203 13.01 -10.58 -0.72
N GLU A 204 13.46 -9.33 -0.57
CA GLU A 204 14.50 -8.71 -1.40
C GLU A 204 14.14 -8.75 -2.91
N VAL A 205 12.84 -8.64 -3.21
CA VAL A 205 12.33 -8.62 -4.59
C VAL A 205 11.95 -7.20 -4.97
N PHE A 206 12.78 -6.56 -5.78
CA PHE A 206 12.62 -5.17 -6.23
C PHE A 206 11.83 -5.08 -7.54
N ASP A 207 10.75 -4.29 -7.54
CA ASP A 207 9.92 -4.00 -8.74
C ASP A 207 10.37 -2.68 -9.41
N GLY A 208 11.67 -2.60 -9.69
CA GLY A 208 12.34 -1.41 -10.18
C GLY A 208 13.80 -1.38 -9.75
N LEU A 209 14.33 -0.18 -9.55
CA LEU A 209 15.70 0.01 -9.07
C LEU A 209 15.83 -0.50 -7.62
N ALA A 210 16.77 -1.43 -7.41
CA ALA A 210 17.19 -1.82 -6.07
C ALA A 210 17.86 -0.63 -5.36
N PRO A 211 17.67 -0.44 -4.05
CA PRO A 211 18.35 0.62 -3.32
C PRO A 211 19.86 0.38 -3.30
N GLU A 212 20.65 1.47 -3.28
CA GLU A 212 22.12 1.38 -3.21
C GLU A 212 22.60 0.80 -1.85
N GLU A 213 21.85 1.06 -0.78
CA GLU A 213 22.11 0.55 0.57
C GLU A 213 20.89 -0.24 1.08
N TRP A 214 21.13 -1.45 1.61
CA TRP A 214 20.10 -2.38 2.10
C TRP A 214 20.60 -3.31 3.22
N PRO A 215 19.81 -3.57 4.29
CA PRO A 215 18.56 -2.89 4.65
C PRO A 215 18.83 -1.43 5.03
N TRP A 216 17.78 -0.59 5.07
CA TRP A 216 17.92 0.79 5.52
C TRP A 216 18.55 0.81 6.92
N PRO A 217 19.48 1.73 7.22
CA PRO A 217 19.98 1.89 8.57
C PRO A 217 18.82 2.16 9.54
N GLU A 218 18.87 1.51 10.71
CA GLU A 218 17.91 1.71 11.80
C GLU A 218 17.82 3.17 12.28
#